data_AF-A0A317ME60-F1
#
_entry.id   AF-A0A317ME60-F1
#
_cell.length_a   1.000
_cell.length_b   1.000
_cell.length_c   1.000
_cell.angle_alpha   90.00
_cell.angle_beta   90.00
_cell.angle_gamma   90.00
#
_symmetry.space_group_name_H-M   'P 1'
#
loop_
_entity.id
_entity.type
_entity.pdbx_description
1 polymer ?
#
loop_
_entity_poly.entity_id
_entity_poly.type
_entity_poly.pdbx_seq_one_letter_code
_entity_poly.pdbx_strand_id
1 'polypeptide(L)'
;MRTRLVTVLLALITAFLVIPGAAATADEQGGETLHGQIGQPDDRDQGVEGILITVLQGDDEIDAVETDSDGMWEVELPGPGDYRVVVDQESVPSEFAVRETSLMAEGEAQVEVESGQQRLLLIGLENPGDSAGGQDESSPSPDAEATEDTEEDTAAEDESVAVEGVSGGFGERFAQLTAAGLLFGLVIAISAIGLSLIFGTTQVINFSHGDMVTFGAMMALLFSTGAAGLGNSLLAIFAGLGIAVLLGAFLEHRLNRTTLIVLQWSSVFGGIALATLMGVLGDDLGWQVPLWAAAGIAVIMGGVLGSTMERYLWRPLRRRNVALIQMFIVSIGLALVLRHVLLVLFGANRRRYAGFQVQEMVHFGPISMPPRDLVIMAVAIVVLVLVACMLQFTRIGKAMRAVSDNRDLAESSGIDVDRVTLYVWFLGGGLASLGGVLFGLNQVVDYEMGFRLLLLMFAAVILGGLGTAYGAMVGGIAVGLVAMLSTLWFPAQLMQAWALALMILMLLIRPQGLLGRRERVG
;
A
#
# COMPACT_ATOMS: atom_id res chain seq x y z
N MET A 1 14.50 26.86 27.59
CA MET A 1 14.15 26.41 26.21
C MET A 1 14.53 24.95 25.93
N ARG A 2 15.65 24.45 26.48
CA ARG A 2 16.05 23.02 26.41
C ARG A 2 15.04 22.03 27.02
N THR A 3 14.34 22.41 28.08
CA THR A 3 13.40 21.55 28.81
C THR A 3 12.16 21.11 28.03
N ARG A 4 11.74 21.87 27.00
CA ARG A 4 10.53 21.58 26.21
C ARG A 4 10.73 20.58 25.08
N LEU A 5 11.96 20.49 24.57
CA LEU A 5 12.32 19.52 23.53
C LEU A 5 12.67 18.18 24.16
N VAL A 6 13.31 18.23 25.33
CA VAL A 6 13.59 17.07 26.18
C VAL A 6 12.30 16.41 26.69
N THR A 7 11.23 17.16 26.99
CA THR A 7 9.96 16.57 27.45
C THR A 7 9.16 15.88 26.34
N VAL A 8 9.16 16.42 25.11
CA VAL A 8 8.54 15.74 23.96
C VAL A 8 9.33 14.48 23.59
N LEU A 9 10.66 14.55 23.64
CA LEU A 9 11.53 13.40 23.40
C LEU A 9 11.38 12.33 24.50
N LEU A 10 11.38 12.70 25.78
CA LEU A 10 11.19 11.77 26.90
C LEU A 10 9.80 11.15 26.90
N ALA A 11 8.76 11.88 26.53
CA ALA A 11 7.42 11.32 26.48
C ALA A 11 7.20 10.42 25.25
N LEU A 12 7.88 10.66 24.12
CA LEU A 12 7.98 9.69 23.03
C LEU A 12 8.74 8.43 23.46
N ILE A 13 9.86 8.57 24.20
CA ILE A 13 10.64 7.45 24.74
C ILE A 13 9.84 6.68 25.80
N THR A 14 9.08 7.36 26.66
CA THR A 14 8.29 6.73 27.73
C THR A 14 7.04 6.06 27.18
N ALA A 15 6.42 6.62 26.14
CA ALA A 15 5.36 5.95 25.38
C ALA A 15 5.88 4.70 24.66
N PHE A 16 7.17 4.67 24.27
CA PHE A 16 7.83 3.52 23.67
C PHE A 16 8.25 2.44 24.70
N LEU A 17 8.42 2.81 25.97
CA LEU A 17 8.90 1.92 27.06
C LEU A 17 7.78 1.25 27.87
N VAL A 18 6.53 1.72 27.75
CA VAL A 18 5.39 1.28 28.59
C VAL A 18 4.42 0.37 27.84
N ILE A 19 4.65 0.09 26.56
CA ILE A 19 3.92 -0.96 25.86
C ILE A 19 4.54 -2.29 26.31
N PRO A 20 3.80 -3.20 26.98
CA PRO A 20 4.26 -4.57 27.08
C PRO A 20 4.31 -5.10 25.65
N GLY A 21 5.51 -5.12 25.08
CA GLY A 21 5.76 -5.95 23.91
C GLY A 21 5.38 -7.36 24.33
N ALA A 22 4.45 -7.98 23.61
CA ALA A 22 4.43 -9.44 23.57
C ALA A 22 5.88 -9.85 23.34
N ALA A 23 6.41 -10.68 24.24
CA ALA A 23 7.74 -11.22 24.07
C ALA A 23 7.74 -11.87 22.69
N ALA A 24 8.45 -11.25 21.74
CA ALA A 24 8.81 -11.91 20.51
C ALA A 24 9.69 -13.08 20.95
N THR A 25 9.07 -14.26 21.02
CA THR A 25 9.81 -15.52 21.03
C THR A 25 10.66 -15.48 19.77
N ALA A 26 11.97 -15.56 19.95
CA ALA A 26 12.92 -15.60 18.87
C ALA A 26 12.75 -16.94 18.13
N ASP A 27 11.81 -16.99 17.19
CA ASP A 27 11.71 -18.04 16.17
C ASP A 27 11.05 -17.58 14.85
N GLU A 28 10.42 -16.39 14.78
CA GLU A 28 9.79 -15.94 13.52
C GLU A 28 10.75 -15.21 12.55
N GLN A 29 11.83 -15.88 12.14
CA GLN A 29 12.29 -15.74 10.76
C GLN A 29 11.64 -16.88 9.99
N GLY A 30 10.40 -16.65 9.54
CA GLY A 30 9.59 -17.64 8.84
C GLY A 30 10.40 -18.32 7.73
N GLY A 31 10.51 -19.64 7.85
CA GLY A 31 10.96 -20.49 6.76
C GLY A 31 9.99 -20.41 5.58
N GLU A 32 10.38 -20.98 4.46
CA GLU A 32 9.46 -21.28 3.37
C GLU A 32 8.33 -22.18 3.93
N THR A 33 7.06 -21.80 3.74
CA THR A 33 5.92 -22.63 4.17
C THR A 33 5.01 -22.95 3.01
N LEU A 34 4.56 -24.20 2.97
CA LEU A 34 3.55 -24.68 2.03
C LEU A 34 2.27 -24.91 2.82
N HIS A 35 1.20 -24.22 2.44
CA HIS A 35 -0.10 -24.43 3.06
C HIS A 35 -1.17 -24.67 2.00
N GLY A 36 -2.28 -25.27 2.40
CA GLY A 36 -3.38 -25.54 1.51
C GLY A 36 -4.70 -25.65 2.24
N GLN A 37 -5.75 -25.77 1.45
CA GLN A 37 -7.11 -26.00 1.93
C GLN A 37 -7.75 -27.11 1.10
N ILE A 38 -8.39 -28.06 1.79
CA ILE A 38 -9.26 -29.07 1.18
C ILE A 38 -10.71 -28.70 1.45
N GLY A 39 -11.44 -28.34 0.40
CA GLY A 39 -12.85 -27.93 0.47
C GLY A 39 -13.80 -28.99 -0.09
N GLN A 40 -15.04 -28.97 0.41
CA GLN A 40 -16.11 -29.87 -0.07
C GLN A 40 -16.53 -29.56 -1.53
N PRO A 41 -17.13 -30.53 -2.24
CA PRO A 41 -17.60 -30.34 -3.62
C PRO A 41 -18.71 -29.28 -3.73
N ASP A 42 -19.63 -29.25 -2.76
CA ASP A 42 -20.84 -28.40 -2.77
C ASP A 42 -20.60 -27.00 -2.18
N ASP A 43 -19.64 -26.86 -1.25
CA ASP A 43 -19.26 -25.58 -0.63
C ASP A 43 -17.75 -25.56 -0.33
N ARG A 44 -17.00 -24.80 -1.13
CA ARG A 44 -15.53 -24.74 -1.05
C ARG A 44 -15.01 -23.98 0.18
N ASP A 45 -15.88 -23.22 0.84
CA ASP A 45 -15.54 -22.51 2.08
C ASP A 45 -15.70 -23.41 3.32
N GLN A 46 -16.28 -24.61 3.17
CA GLN A 46 -16.37 -25.64 4.20
C GLN A 46 -15.28 -26.69 3.99
N GLY A 47 -14.34 -26.74 4.93
CA GLY A 47 -13.21 -27.66 4.89
C GLY A 47 -13.54 -29.08 5.35
N VAL A 48 -12.65 -30.01 5.01
CA VAL A 48 -12.74 -31.41 5.45
C VAL A 48 -11.57 -31.74 6.37
N GLU A 49 -11.88 -32.10 7.61
CA GLU A 49 -10.92 -32.47 8.67
C GLU A 49 -10.41 -33.91 8.52
N GLY A 50 -9.16 -34.16 8.94
CA GLY A 50 -8.61 -35.51 9.11
C GLY A 50 -8.06 -36.17 7.85
N ILE A 51 -7.82 -35.41 6.78
CA ILE A 51 -7.16 -35.91 5.56
C ILE A 51 -5.65 -35.77 5.75
N LEU A 52 -4.93 -36.87 5.57
CA LEU A 52 -3.48 -36.94 5.71
C LEU A 52 -2.81 -36.47 4.40
N ILE A 53 -1.87 -35.53 4.55
CA ILE A 53 -1.13 -34.91 3.46
C ILE A 53 0.35 -35.07 3.74
N THR A 54 1.08 -35.64 2.78
CA THR A 54 2.52 -35.84 2.87
C THR A 54 3.23 -34.95 1.86
N VAL A 55 4.25 -34.22 2.32
CA VAL A 55 5.07 -33.37 1.46
C VAL A 55 6.45 -34.01 1.31
N LEU A 56 6.87 -34.24 0.06
CA LEU A 56 8.14 -34.87 -0.28
C LEU A 56 9.00 -33.95 -1.14
N GLN A 57 10.33 -34.09 -1.02
CA GLN A 57 11.30 -33.51 -1.93
C GLN A 57 12.08 -34.64 -2.61
N GLY A 58 11.77 -34.92 -3.88
CA GLY A 58 12.23 -36.15 -4.53
C GLY A 58 11.59 -37.39 -3.89
N ASP A 59 12.43 -38.26 -3.30
CA ASP A 59 12.02 -39.48 -2.59
C ASP A 59 12.07 -39.34 -1.06
N ASP A 60 12.54 -38.19 -0.55
CA ASP A 60 12.64 -37.93 0.89
C ASP A 60 11.37 -37.24 1.41
N GLU A 61 10.77 -37.79 2.45
CA GLU A 61 9.63 -37.20 3.16
C GLU A 61 10.10 -36.03 4.03
N ILE A 62 9.48 -34.86 3.85
CA ILE A 62 9.77 -33.66 4.63
C ILE A 62 8.91 -33.66 5.89
N ASP A 63 7.59 -33.79 5.72
CA ASP A 63 6.63 -33.85 6.81
C ASP A 63 5.29 -34.44 6.34
N ALA A 64 4.47 -34.89 7.29
CA ALA A 64 3.12 -35.36 7.07
C ALA A 64 2.15 -34.73 8.09
N VAL A 65 1.08 -34.11 7.59
CA VAL A 65 0.14 -33.33 8.40
C VAL A 65 -1.31 -33.72 8.07
N GLU A 66 -2.18 -33.69 9.08
CA GLU A 66 -3.62 -33.87 8.91
C GLU A 66 -4.33 -32.52 8.78
N THR A 67 -5.37 -32.45 7.94
CA THR A 67 -6.18 -31.24 7.82
C THR A 67 -6.98 -30.94 9.09
N ASP A 68 -7.06 -29.66 9.45
CA ASP A 68 -7.85 -29.19 10.60
C ASP A 68 -9.36 -29.09 10.31
N SER A 69 -10.14 -28.60 11.29
CA SER A 69 -11.59 -28.44 11.18
C SER A 69 -12.06 -27.50 10.06
N ASP A 70 -11.17 -26.62 9.58
CA ASP A 70 -11.42 -25.70 8.47
C ASP A 70 -10.83 -26.23 7.14
N GLY A 71 -10.34 -27.48 7.15
CA GLY A 71 -9.71 -28.16 6.01
C GLY A 71 -8.33 -27.63 5.67
N MET A 72 -7.71 -26.86 6.57
CA MET A 72 -6.43 -26.23 6.36
C MET A 72 -5.28 -27.15 6.78
N TRP A 73 -4.15 -27.00 6.10
CA TRP A 73 -2.90 -27.69 6.45
C TRP A 73 -1.71 -26.78 6.14
N GLU A 74 -0.62 -26.96 6.89
CA GLU A 74 0.62 -26.20 6.72
C GLU A 74 1.82 -27.09 7.02
N VAL A 75 2.85 -27.00 6.18
CA VAL A 75 4.14 -27.68 6.33
C VAL A 75 5.27 -26.66 6.16
N GLU A 76 6.21 -26.67 7.10
CA GLU A 76 7.44 -25.90 7.01
C GLU A 76 8.45 -26.60 6.12
N LEU A 77 9.03 -25.87 5.17
CA LEU A 77 9.97 -26.40 4.19
C LEU A 77 11.41 -26.04 4.57
N PRO A 78 12.38 -26.92 4.26
CA PRO A 78 13.79 -26.69 4.57
C PRO A 78 14.46 -25.62 3.67
N GLY A 79 13.79 -25.19 2.60
CA GLY A 79 14.29 -24.16 1.68
C GLY A 79 13.43 -24.04 0.40
N PRO A 80 13.87 -23.27 -0.60
CA PRO A 80 13.23 -23.21 -1.91
C PRO A 80 13.56 -24.45 -2.77
N GLY A 81 12.61 -24.88 -3.61
CA GLY A 81 12.79 -26.02 -4.50
C GLY A 81 11.47 -26.63 -4.98
N ASP A 82 11.57 -27.74 -5.72
CA ASP A 82 10.42 -28.51 -6.17
C ASP A 82 9.98 -29.51 -5.09
N TYR A 83 8.70 -29.44 -4.74
CA TYR A 83 8.05 -30.30 -3.77
C TYR A 83 6.90 -31.06 -4.41
N ARG A 84 6.68 -32.28 -3.92
CA ARG A 84 5.53 -33.12 -4.29
C ARG A 84 4.62 -33.24 -3.08
N VAL A 85 3.36 -32.89 -3.26
CA VAL A 85 2.30 -33.03 -2.26
C VAL A 85 1.47 -34.25 -2.62
N VAL A 86 1.36 -35.20 -1.71
CA VAL A 86 0.60 -36.44 -1.88
C VAL A 86 -0.55 -36.44 -0.87
N VAL A 87 -1.77 -36.62 -1.36
CA VAL A 87 -2.95 -36.79 -0.53
C VAL A 87 -3.18 -38.29 -0.33
N ASP A 88 -3.21 -38.75 0.92
CA ASP A 88 -3.49 -40.16 1.21
C ASP A 88 -4.97 -40.47 0.95
N GLN A 89 -5.23 -41.23 -0.11
CA GLN A 89 -6.58 -41.60 -0.52
C GLN A 89 -7.31 -42.50 0.51
N GLU A 90 -6.59 -43.20 1.39
CA GLU A 90 -7.21 -43.98 2.47
C GLU A 90 -7.75 -43.09 3.60
N SER A 91 -7.21 -41.88 3.75
CA SER A 91 -7.64 -40.90 4.74
C SER A 91 -8.83 -40.06 4.29
N VAL A 92 -9.13 -40.04 2.99
CA VAL A 92 -10.26 -39.28 2.43
C VAL A 92 -11.58 -39.97 2.81
N PRO A 93 -12.57 -39.25 3.38
CA PRO A 93 -13.87 -39.83 3.71
C PRO A 93 -14.53 -40.48 2.50
N SER A 94 -15.14 -41.65 2.68
CA SER A 94 -15.69 -42.48 1.58
C SER A 94 -16.80 -41.83 0.74
N GLU A 95 -17.33 -40.69 1.19
CA GLU A 95 -18.29 -39.86 0.47
C GLU A 95 -17.65 -38.95 -0.58
N PHE A 96 -16.32 -38.81 -0.58
CA PHE A 96 -15.57 -37.93 -1.46
C PHE A 96 -14.44 -38.68 -2.19
N ALA A 97 -14.02 -38.12 -3.31
CA ALA A 97 -12.80 -38.48 -4.03
C ALA A 97 -11.98 -37.21 -4.29
N VAL A 98 -10.67 -37.34 -4.43
CA VAL A 98 -9.81 -36.20 -4.81
C VAL A 98 -10.11 -35.82 -6.25
N ARG A 99 -10.36 -34.54 -6.50
CA ARG A 99 -10.66 -34.05 -7.85
C ARG A 99 -9.38 -33.98 -8.68
N GLU A 100 -9.37 -34.73 -9.77
CA GLU A 100 -8.30 -34.69 -10.76
C GLU A 100 -8.32 -33.35 -11.54
N THR A 101 -7.16 -32.73 -11.71
CA THR A 101 -6.99 -31.49 -12.48
C THR A 101 -5.62 -31.48 -13.16
N SER A 102 -5.36 -30.50 -14.02
CA SER A 102 -4.03 -30.38 -14.66
C SER A 102 -2.87 -30.19 -13.68
N LEU A 103 -3.17 -29.90 -12.40
CA LEU A 103 -2.21 -29.70 -11.31
C LEU A 103 -2.25 -30.81 -10.25
N MET A 104 -3.24 -31.71 -10.27
CA MET A 104 -3.42 -32.83 -9.34
C MET A 104 -3.73 -34.08 -10.17
N ALA A 105 -2.77 -35.00 -10.20
CA ALA A 105 -2.86 -36.25 -10.93
C ALA A 105 -2.67 -37.43 -9.97
N GLU A 106 -3.61 -38.36 -9.91
CA GLU A 106 -3.56 -39.55 -9.04
C GLU A 106 -3.44 -39.20 -7.53
N GLY A 107 -3.94 -38.03 -7.12
CA GLY A 107 -3.79 -37.51 -5.76
C GLY A 107 -2.44 -36.85 -5.45
N GLU A 108 -1.59 -36.62 -6.47
CA GLU A 108 -0.31 -35.93 -6.34
C GLU A 108 -0.29 -34.57 -7.05
N ALA A 109 0.32 -33.56 -6.43
CA ALA A 109 0.62 -32.27 -7.05
C ALA A 109 2.12 -31.92 -6.97
N GLN A 110 2.65 -31.37 -8.06
CA GLN A 110 3.99 -30.79 -8.10
C GLN A 110 3.96 -29.28 -7.87
N VAL A 111 4.79 -28.81 -6.95
CA VAL A 111 4.77 -27.45 -6.44
C VAL A 111 6.19 -26.90 -6.32
N GLU A 112 6.51 -25.89 -7.13
CA GLU A 112 7.78 -25.16 -7.05
C GLU A 112 7.70 -24.02 -6.02
N VAL A 113 8.58 -23.98 -5.03
CA VAL A 113 8.56 -22.94 -3.98
C VAL A 113 9.79 -22.04 -4.12
N GLU A 114 9.57 -20.74 -4.34
CA GLU A 114 10.64 -19.74 -4.38
C GLU A 114 11.04 -19.28 -2.97
N SER A 115 12.25 -18.72 -2.83
CA SER A 115 12.76 -18.32 -1.51
C SER A 115 11.92 -17.22 -0.86
N GLY A 116 11.52 -17.45 0.39
CA GLY A 116 10.63 -16.55 1.15
C GLY A 116 9.19 -16.47 0.62
N GLN A 117 8.78 -17.42 -0.23
CA GLN A 117 7.41 -17.54 -0.71
C GLN A 117 6.59 -18.42 0.26
N GLN A 118 5.37 -17.96 0.57
CA GLN A 118 4.33 -18.82 1.13
C GLN A 118 3.41 -19.21 -0.01
N ARG A 119 3.34 -20.51 -0.34
CA ARG A 119 2.57 -21.00 -1.49
C ARG A 119 1.29 -21.68 -1.00
N LEU A 120 0.16 -21.26 -1.59
CA LEU A 120 -1.17 -21.83 -1.33
C LEU A 120 -1.50 -22.89 -2.39
N LEU A 121 -1.85 -24.10 -1.95
CA LEU A 121 -2.38 -25.18 -2.78
C LEU A 121 -3.85 -25.46 -2.43
N LEU A 122 -4.75 -25.16 -3.36
CA LEU A 122 -6.18 -25.47 -3.22
C LEU A 122 -6.46 -26.85 -3.82
N ILE A 123 -7.00 -27.76 -3.01
CA ILE A 123 -7.34 -29.13 -3.42
C ILE A 123 -8.85 -29.28 -3.30
N GLY A 124 -9.49 -29.59 -4.43
CA GLY A 124 -10.93 -29.83 -4.46
C GLY A 124 -11.25 -31.31 -4.28
N LEU A 125 -12.36 -31.61 -3.63
CA LEU A 125 -12.97 -32.93 -3.64
C LEU A 125 -14.11 -32.99 -4.65
N GLU A 126 -14.44 -34.19 -5.12
CA GLU A 126 -15.61 -34.50 -5.94
C GLU A 126 -16.41 -35.68 -5.35
N ASN A 127 -17.66 -35.83 -5.77
CA ASN A 127 -18.46 -36.98 -5.34
C ASN A 127 -18.08 -38.20 -6.21
N PRO A 128 -17.87 -39.40 -5.64
CA PRO A 128 -17.40 -40.59 -6.36
C PRO A 128 -18.37 -41.12 -7.44
N GLY A 129 -19.56 -40.52 -7.58
CA GLY A 129 -20.53 -40.79 -8.64
C GLY A 129 -20.41 -39.87 -9.87
N ASP A 130 -19.73 -38.73 -9.76
CA ASP A 130 -19.58 -37.75 -10.83
C ASP A 130 -18.43 -38.09 -11.80
N SER A 131 -17.56 -39.04 -11.42
CA SER A 131 -16.43 -39.49 -12.23
C SER A 131 -16.83 -40.31 -13.48
N ALA A 132 -18.13 -40.49 -13.75
CA ALA A 132 -18.63 -41.29 -14.89
C ALA A 132 -19.40 -40.50 -15.97
N GLY A 133 -19.51 -39.19 -15.90
CA GLY A 133 -20.16 -38.41 -16.96
C GLY A 133 -19.99 -36.91 -16.79
N GLY A 134 -19.21 -36.29 -17.67
CA GLY A 134 -19.07 -34.83 -17.65
C GLY A 134 -18.05 -34.28 -18.64
N GLN A 135 -18.21 -34.59 -19.93
CA GLN A 135 -17.96 -33.57 -20.94
C GLN A 135 -19.06 -32.51 -20.76
N ASP A 136 -18.65 -31.25 -20.55
CA ASP A 136 -19.43 -30.02 -20.63
C ASP A 136 -20.79 -29.95 -19.89
N GLU A 137 -20.82 -29.18 -18.81
CA GLU A 137 -22.02 -28.37 -18.49
C GLU A 137 -21.69 -26.88 -18.61
N SER A 138 -21.80 -26.41 -19.85
CA SER A 138 -22.14 -25.02 -20.15
C SER A 138 -23.62 -24.80 -19.82
N SER A 139 -23.92 -23.71 -19.11
CA SER A 139 -25.29 -23.32 -18.75
C SER A 139 -26.16 -23.06 -19.99
N PRO A 140 -27.47 -23.39 -19.97
CA PRO A 140 -28.31 -23.31 -21.15
C PRO A 140 -28.81 -21.87 -21.41
N SER A 141 -28.76 -21.45 -22.67
CA SER A 141 -29.61 -20.38 -23.22
C SER A 141 -30.43 -20.97 -24.37
N PRO A 142 -31.73 -20.63 -24.50
CA PRO A 142 -32.61 -21.28 -25.47
C PRO A 142 -32.58 -20.61 -26.86
N ASP A 143 -33.03 -21.40 -27.84
CA ASP A 143 -33.52 -21.04 -29.17
C ASP A 143 -32.48 -20.74 -30.26
N ALA A 144 -32.31 -21.68 -31.20
CA ALA A 144 -32.56 -21.46 -32.63
C ALA A 144 -32.26 -22.70 -33.50
N GLU A 145 -33.29 -23.09 -34.25
CA GLU A 145 -33.40 -23.88 -35.47
C GLU A 145 -32.13 -24.40 -36.22
N ALA A 146 -32.15 -25.73 -36.46
CA ALA A 146 -31.88 -26.47 -37.70
C ALA A 146 -30.85 -25.93 -38.72
N THR A 147 -29.87 -26.79 -39.06
CA THR A 147 -29.71 -27.33 -40.43
C THR A 147 -28.72 -28.50 -40.46
N GLU A 148 -29.05 -29.50 -41.28
CA GLU A 148 -28.29 -30.71 -41.58
C GLU A 148 -27.10 -30.47 -42.54
N ASP A 149 -26.28 -31.51 -42.64
CA ASP A 149 -25.41 -31.92 -43.76
C ASP A 149 -24.00 -31.31 -43.84
N THR A 150 -22.97 -32.12 -43.55
CA THR A 150 -22.23 -32.93 -44.56
C THR A 150 -20.90 -33.40 -43.98
N GLU A 151 -20.66 -34.71 -44.02
CA GLU A 151 -19.35 -35.34 -43.82
C GLU A 151 -18.44 -35.07 -45.03
N GLU A 152 -17.19 -34.65 -44.82
CA GLU A 152 -16.08 -35.20 -45.61
C GLU A 152 -14.73 -35.06 -44.91
N ASP A 153 -14.01 -36.17 -45.03
CA ASP A 153 -12.75 -36.62 -44.44
C ASP A 153 -11.51 -35.85 -44.94
N THR A 154 -10.61 -35.44 -44.04
CA THR A 154 -9.15 -35.44 -44.32
C THR A 154 -8.30 -35.41 -43.06
N ALA A 155 -7.57 -36.52 -42.85
CA ALA A 155 -6.15 -36.63 -42.50
C ALA A 155 -5.60 -35.86 -41.27
N ALA A 156 -5.11 -36.66 -40.33
CA ALA A 156 -4.34 -36.28 -39.16
C ALA A 156 -3.12 -35.40 -39.48
N GLU A 157 -3.11 -34.21 -38.89
CA GLU A 157 -1.89 -33.50 -38.52
C GLU A 157 -1.81 -33.43 -36.99
N ASP A 158 -0.63 -33.72 -36.49
CA ASP A 158 -0.20 -33.78 -35.10
C ASP A 158 -0.28 -32.37 -34.47
N GLU A 159 -1.47 -31.97 -34.00
CA GLU A 159 -1.60 -30.78 -33.12
C GLU A 159 -1.18 -31.19 -31.71
N SER A 160 0.12 -31.01 -31.44
CA SER A 160 0.58 -30.71 -30.10
C SER A 160 -0.30 -29.58 -29.56
N VAL A 161 -1.18 -29.88 -28.60
CA VAL A 161 -1.95 -28.88 -27.86
C VAL A 161 -0.93 -27.93 -27.26
N ALA A 162 -0.73 -26.80 -27.94
CA ALA A 162 0.01 -25.70 -27.42
C ALA A 162 -0.76 -25.26 -26.18
N VAL A 163 -0.16 -25.47 -25.02
CA VAL A 163 -0.51 -24.69 -23.83
C VAL A 163 -0.53 -23.25 -24.30
N GLU A 164 -1.72 -22.64 -24.37
CA GLU A 164 -1.92 -21.22 -24.65
C GLU A 164 -1.29 -20.44 -23.49
N GLY A 165 0.03 -20.36 -23.50
CA GLY A 165 0.74 -19.31 -22.81
C GLY A 165 0.21 -18.02 -23.37
N VAL A 166 -0.33 -17.17 -22.49
CA VAL A 166 -0.76 -15.80 -22.80
C VAL A 166 0.38 -15.07 -23.52
N SER A 167 0.38 -15.19 -24.83
CA SER A 167 1.22 -14.48 -25.76
C SER A 167 0.34 -13.45 -26.45
N GLY A 168 -0.33 -12.62 -25.63
CA GLY A 168 -0.83 -11.35 -26.13
C GLY A 168 0.32 -10.68 -26.89
N GLY A 169 0.07 -10.34 -28.15
CA GLY A 169 1.11 -9.84 -29.05
C GLY A 169 1.85 -8.66 -28.42
N PHE A 170 3.06 -8.33 -28.89
CA PHE A 170 3.85 -7.22 -28.35
C PHE A 170 3.02 -5.94 -28.13
N GLY A 171 2.06 -5.65 -29.03
CA GLY A 171 1.13 -4.52 -28.91
C GLY A 171 0.17 -4.62 -27.73
N GLU A 172 -0.35 -5.80 -27.41
CA GLU A 172 -1.23 -6.04 -26.26
C GLU A 172 -0.46 -5.92 -24.94
N ARG A 173 0.72 -6.55 -24.85
CA ARG A 173 1.63 -6.37 -23.71
C ARG A 173 2.02 -4.90 -23.51
N PHE A 174 2.35 -4.19 -24.60
CA PHE A 174 2.66 -2.77 -24.55
C PHE A 174 1.47 -1.93 -24.07
N ALA A 175 0.26 -2.20 -24.56
CA ALA A 175 -0.95 -1.51 -24.13
C ALA A 175 -1.26 -1.74 -22.64
N GLN A 176 -1.16 -3.00 -22.19
CA GLN A 176 -1.36 -3.39 -20.80
C GLN A 176 -0.33 -2.72 -19.86
N LEU A 177 0.97 -2.75 -20.22
CA LEU A 177 2.03 -2.11 -19.44
C LEU A 177 1.92 -0.58 -19.46
N THR A 178 1.47 0.02 -20.57
CA THR A 178 1.21 1.46 -20.63
C THR A 178 0.12 1.86 -19.64
N ALA A 179 -0.97 1.10 -19.62
CA ALA A 179 -2.11 1.39 -18.76
C ALA A 179 -1.77 1.15 -17.28
N ALA A 180 -1.04 0.07 -16.95
CA ALA A 180 -0.52 -0.16 -15.60
C ALA A 180 0.51 0.91 -15.17
N GLY A 181 1.39 1.34 -16.09
CA GLY A 181 2.34 2.42 -15.85
C GLY A 181 1.68 3.77 -15.63
N LEU A 182 0.57 4.04 -16.32
CA LEU A 182 -0.25 5.23 -16.10
C LEU A 182 -0.90 5.19 -14.71
N LEU A 183 -1.50 4.07 -14.32
CA LEU A 183 -2.04 3.89 -12.96
C LEU A 183 -0.96 4.15 -11.91
N PHE A 184 0.17 3.47 -12.02
CA PHE A 184 1.28 3.60 -11.07
C PHE A 184 1.79 5.04 -11.03
N GLY A 185 1.95 5.67 -12.19
CA GLY A 185 2.40 7.06 -12.31
C GLY A 185 1.42 8.09 -11.73
N LEU A 186 0.11 7.85 -11.84
CA LEU A 186 -0.92 8.69 -11.22
C LEU A 186 -0.85 8.65 -9.68
N VAL A 187 -0.64 7.47 -9.11
CA VAL A 187 -0.47 7.29 -7.66
C VAL A 187 0.80 7.99 -7.16
N ILE A 188 1.91 7.82 -7.89
CA ILE A 188 3.17 8.53 -7.58
C ILE A 188 2.98 10.05 -7.72
N ALA A 189 2.31 10.52 -8.77
CA ALA A 189 2.07 11.95 -9.01
C ALA A 189 1.32 12.62 -7.86
N ILE A 190 0.25 12.00 -7.34
CA ILE A 190 -0.51 12.54 -6.20
C ILE A 190 0.37 12.70 -4.97
N SER A 191 1.15 11.67 -4.66
CA SER A 191 2.03 11.63 -3.50
C SER A 191 3.17 12.66 -3.64
N ALA A 192 3.76 12.75 -4.85
CA ALA A 192 4.86 13.63 -5.21
C ALA A 192 4.48 15.12 -5.25
N ILE A 193 3.24 15.46 -5.62
CA ILE A 193 2.77 16.85 -5.59
C ILE A 193 2.83 17.43 -4.18
N GLY A 194 2.46 16.65 -3.16
CA GLY A 194 2.56 17.08 -1.76
C GLY A 194 4.00 17.42 -1.38
N LEU A 195 4.95 16.56 -1.74
CA LEU A 195 6.38 16.78 -1.51
C LEU A 195 6.89 18.02 -2.24
N SER A 196 6.48 18.19 -3.50
CA SER A 196 6.88 19.34 -4.33
C SER A 196 6.33 20.67 -3.81
N LEU A 197 5.10 20.70 -3.31
CA LEU A 197 4.50 21.89 -2.72
C LEU A 197 5.21 22.29 -1.42
N ILE A 198 5.52 21.32 -0.55
CA ILE A 198 6.28 21.55 0.68
C ILE A 198 7.66 22.12 0.34
N PHE A 199 8.39 21.47 -0.56
CA PHE A 199 9.69 21.95 -0.99
C PHE A 199 9.61 23.34 -1.64
N GLY A 200 8.66 23.56 -2.55
CA GLY A 200 8.51 24.83 -3.27
C GLY A 200 8.28 26.03 -2.35
N THR A 201 7.60 25.84 -1.23
CA THR A 201 7.30 26.94 -0.28
C THR A 201 8.27 27.05 0.89
N THR A 202 8.94 25.96 1.27
CA THR A 202 9.83 25.95 2.45
C THR A 202 11.31 25.76 2.14
N GLN A 203 11.65 25.30 0.94
CA GLN A 203 13.00 24.89 0.54
C GLN A 203 13.60 23.81 1.45
N VAL A 204 12.75 23.04 2.15
CA VAL A 204 13.16 21.92 3.01
C VAL A 204 12.77 20.61 2.34
N ILE A 205 13.73 19.69 2.29
CA ILE A 205 13.51 18.31 1.83
C ILE A 205 12.97 17.49 3.00
N ASN A 206 11.72 17.02 2.89
CA ASN A 206 11.08 16.20 3.91
C ASN A 206 11.13 14.71 3.57
N PHE A 207 12.09 13.97 4.13
CA PHE A 207 12.21 12.51 4.02
C PHE A 207 11.05 11.77 4.70
N SER A 208 10.43 12.34 5.73
CA SER A 208 9.29 11.68 6.41
C SER A 208 8.01 11.68 5.55
N HIS A 209 8.02 12.35 4.39
CA HIS A 209 6.89 12.36 3.47
C HIS A 209 6.52 10.96 2.98
N GLY A 210 7.51 10.06 2.83
CA GLY A 210 7.28 8.65 2.56
C GLY A 210 6.47 7.98 3.66
N ASP A 211 6.84 8.19 4.92
CA ASP A 211 6.12 7.62 6.06
C ASP A 211 4.71 8.21 6.21
N MET A 212 4.44 9.42 5.71
CA MET A 212 3.09 9.98 5.61
C MET A 212 2.20 9.25 4.58
N VAL A 213 2.82 8.70 3.52
CA VAL A 213 2.16 7.79 2.55
C VAL A 213 1.81 6.49 3.26
N THR A 214 2.78 5.88 3.96
CA THR A 214 2.53 4.68 4.78
C THR A 214 1.40 4.90 5.79
N PHE A 215 1.48 6.02 6.54
CA PHE A 215 0.49 6.40 7.54
C PHE A 215 -0.92 6.44 6.94
N GLY A 216 -1.11 7.04 5.77
CA GLY A 216 -2.44 7.13 5.15
C GLY A 216 -3.04 5.77 4.82
N ALA A 217 -2.25 4.87 4.22
CA ALA A 217 -2.71 3.53 3.92
C ALA A 217 -3.02 2.72 5.18
N MET A 218 -2.16 2.80 6.20
CA MET A 218 -2.39 2.14 7.49
C MET A 218 -3.60 2.69 8.22
N MET A 219 -3.86 4.00 8.15
CA MET A 219 -5.09 4.58 8.69
C MET A 219 -6.31 4.03 7.93
N ALA A 220 -6.31 4.03 6.59
CA ALA A 220 -7.43 3.48 5.85
C ALA A 220 -7.63 1.98 6.15
N LEU A 221 -6.55 1.23 6.37
CA LEU A 221 -6.62 -0.17 6.77
C LEU A 221 -7.27 -0.30 8.15
N LEU A 222 -6.79 0.46 9.14
CA LEU A 222 -7.35 0.52 10.49
C LEU A 222 -8.87 0.76 10.46
N PHE A 223 -9.30 1.78 9.70
CA PHE A 223 -10.71 2.16 9.66
C PHE A 223 -11.59 1.21 8.84
N SER A 224 -11.01 0.49 7.86
CA SER A 224 -11.76 -0.44 7.01
C SER A 224 -11.87 -1.85 7.58
N THR A 225 -10.82 -2.39 8.21
CA THR A 225 -10.87 -3.71 8.86
C THR A 225 -11.57 -3.66 10.22
N GLY A 226 -11.65 -2.47 10.81
CA GLY A 226 -12.34 -2.28 12.07
C GLY A 226 -11.59 -2.84 13.29
N ALA A 227 -12.32 -2.98 14.39
CA ALA A 227 -11.84 -3.49 15.68
C ALA A 227 -11.25 -4.91 15.69
N ALA A 228 -11.21 -5.61 14.55
CA ALA A 228 -10.52 -6.89 14.47
C ALA A 228 -9.00 -6.70 14.71
N GLY A 229 -8.53 -7.01 15.91
CA GLY A 229 -7.13 -6.90 16.33
C GLY A 229 -6.86 -5.67 17.20
N LEU A 230 -5.86 -4.85 16.85
CA LEU A 230 -5.43 -3.65 17.61
C LEU A 230 -6.32 -2.41 17.35
N GLY A 231 -7.48 -2.58 16.72
CA GLY A 231 -8.26 -1.49 16.15
C GLY A 231 -8.75 -0.47 17.17
N ASN A 232 -9.36 -0.93 18.27
CA ASN A 232 -9.92 -0.03 19.29
C ASN A 232 -8.82 0.59 20.14
N SER A 233 -7.78 -0.20 20.44
CA SER A 233 -6.59 0.26 21.13
C SER A 233 -5.91 1.42 20.38
N LEU A 234 -5.71 1.27 19.07
CA LEU A 234 -5.13 2.33 18.25
C LEU A 234 -6.04 3.56 18.15
N LEU A 235 -7.36 3.38 18.00
CA LEU A 235 -8.30 4.49 18.02
C LEU A 235 -8.23 5.30 19.31
N ALA A 236 -8.12 4.65 20.47
CA ALA A 236 -8.01 5.33 21.75
C ALA A 236 -6.74 6.20 21.83
N ILE A 237 -5.61 5.72 21.30
CA ILE A 237 -4.37 6.50 21.18
C ILE A 237 -4.59 7.71 20.27
N PHE A 238 -5.16 7.51 19.08
CA PHE A 238 -5.40 8.59 18.13
C PHE A 238 -6.43 9.60 18.63
N ALA A 239 -7.46 9.17 19.36
CA ALA A 239 -8.43 10.04 20.00
C ALA A 239 -7.75 10.91 21.08
N GLY A 240 -6.91 10.31 21.93
CA GLY A 240 -6.12 11.06 22.92
C GLY A 240 -5.18 12.09 22.28
N LEU A 241 -4.54 11.73 21.16
CA LEU A 241 -3.69 12.64 20.40
C LEU A 241 -4.51 13.76 19.73
N GLY A 242 -5.64 13.41 19.10
CA GLY A 242 -6.54 14.35 18.44
C GLY A 242 -7.10 15.38 19.42
N ILE A 243 -7.55 14.94 20.60
CA ILE A 243 -8.00 15.83 21.67
C ILE A 243 -6.86 16.74 22.13
N ALA A 244 -5.62 16.23 22.27
CA ALA A 244 -4.47 17.07 22.62
C ALA A 244 -4.20 18.17 21.57
N VAL A 245 -4.32 17.84 20.28
CA VAL A 245 -4.18 18.82 19.19
C VAL A 245 -5.30 19.85 19.25
N LEU A 246 -6.56 19.43 19.44
CA LEU A 246 -7.72 20.32 19.53
C LEU A 246 -7.62 21.26 20.74
N LEU A 247 -7.24 20.74 21.90
CA LEU A 247 -7.01 21.54 23.10
C LEU A 247 -5.91 22.58 22.85
N GLY A 248 -4.84 22.20 22.17
CA GLY A 248 -3.80 23.13 21.73
C GLY A 248 -4.34 24.21 20.82
N ALA A 249 -5.07 23.84 19.78
CA ALA A 249 -5.60 24.79 18.80
C ALA A 249 -6.61 25.78 19.41
N PHE A 250 -7.49 25.30 20.31
CA PHE A 250 -8.58 26.11 20.86
C PHE A 250 -8.15 26.95 22.06
N LEU A 251 -7.28 26.42 22.92
CA LEU A 251 -6.96 27.04 24.21
C LEU A 251 -5.62 27.80 24.19
N GLU A 252 -4.83 27.76 23.11
CA GLU A 252 -3.51 28.43 23.06
C GLU A 252 -3.57 29.93 23.40
N HIS A 253 -4.67 30.60 23.06
CA HIS A 253 -4.87 32.02 23.37
C HIS A 253 -5.58 32.28 24.70
N ARG A 254 -6.12 31.23 25.35
CA ARG A 254 -6.94 31.35 26.57
C ARG A 254 -6.18 30.98 27.84
N LEU A 255 -5.18 30.11 27.74
CA LEU A 255 -4.48 29.53 28.88
C LEU A 255 -2.98 29.80 28.84
N ASN A 256 -2.36 29.76 30.02
CA ASN A 256 -0.91 29.86 30.14
C ASN A 256 -0.24 28.62 29.53
N ARG A 257 0.96 28.83 28.95
CA ARG A 257 1.70 27.79 28.21
C ARG A 257 1.96 26.52 29.03
N THR A 258 2.18 26.64 30.33
CA THR A 258 2.38 25.50 31.25
C THR A 258 1.10 24.68 31.41
N THR A 259 -0.05 25.34 31.65
CA THR A 259 -1.35 24.68 31.80
C THR A 259 -1.76 23.94 30.53
N LEU A 260 -1.53 24.56 29.36
CA LEU A 260 -1.80 23.93 28.06
C LEU A 260 -1.00 22.66 27.85
N ILE A 261 0.30 22.71 28.13
CA ILE A 261 1.18 21.55 27.99
C ILE A 261 0.67 20.40 28.88
N VAL A 262 0.35 20.69 30.15
CA VAL A 262 -0.18 19.66 31.06
C VAL A 262 -1.47 19.06 30.51
N LEU A 263 -2.42 19.88 30.05
CA LEU A 263 -3.70 19.42 29.52
C LEU A 263 -3.54 18.55 28.26
N GLN A 264 -2.64 18.93 27.36
CA GLN A 264 -2.32 18.15 26.16
C GLN A 264 -1.70 16.79 26.52
N TRP A 265 -0.75 16.77 27.46
CA TRP A 265 -0.13 15.52 27.90
C TRP A 265 -1.13 14.61 28.64
N SER A 266 -1.98 15.17 29.48
CA SER A 266 -3.05 14.40 30.15
C SER A 266 -3.99 13.73 29.14
N SER A 267 -4.30 14.40 28.03
CA SER A 267 -5.10 13.82 26.95
C SER A 267 -4.40 12.66 26.24
N VAL A 268 -3.10 12.80 25.95
CA VAL A 268 -2.29 11.72 25.34
C VAL A 268 -2.20 10.51 26.28
N PHE A 269 -1.85 10.73 27.55
CA PHE A 269 -1.80 9.66 28.54
C PHE A 269 -3.17 9.02 28.79
N GLY A 270 -4.24 9.81 28.76
CA GLY A 270 -5.61 9.30 28.84
C GLY A 270 -5.95 8.39 27.66
N GLY A 271 -5.55 8.76 26.44
CA GLY A 271 -5.71 7.91 25.26
C GLY A 271 -4.92 6.61 25.33
N ILE A 272 -3.67 6.66 25.80
CA ILE A 272 -2.84 5.46 26.01
C ILE A 272 -3.45 4.57 27.09
N ALA A 273 -3.86 5.12 28.23
CA ALA A 273 -4.48 4.35 29.30
C ALA A 273 -5.79 3.70 28.84
N LEU A 274 -6.60 4.42 28.06
CA LEU A 274 -7.81 3.88 27.44
C LEU A 274 -7.48 2.77 26.45
N ALA A 275 -6.45 2.93 25.63
CA ALA A 275 -6.00 1.92 24.68
C ALA A 275 -5.55 0.63 25.39
N THR A 276 -4.74 0.77 26.44
CA THR A 276 -4.32 -0.37 27.27
C THR A 276 -5.52 -1.04 27.93
N LEU A 277 -6.51 -0.26 28.39
CA LEU A 277 -7.72 -0.79 28.99
C LEU A 277 -8.58 -1.53 27.96
N MET A 278 -8.73 -1.03 26.73
CA MET A 278 -9.46 -1.75 25.67
C MET A 278 -8.74 -3.03 25.27
N GLY A 279 -7.41 -2.97 25.08
CA GLY A 279 -6.62 -4.16 24.77
C GLY A 279 -6.66 -5.24 25.86
N VAL A 280 -6.79 -4.85 27.14
CA VAL A 280 -6.92 -5.80 28.27
C VAL A 280 -8.34 -6.35 28.41
N LEU A 281 -9.36 -5.53 28.15
CA LEU A 281 -10.77 -5.93 28.29
C LEU A 281 -11.31 -6.70 27.08
N GLY A 282 -10.55 -6.76 25.98
CA GLY A 282 -11.00 -7.32 24.72
C GLY A 282 -11.63 -6.26 23.81
N ASP A 283 -11.32 -6.31 22.51
CA ASP A 283 -11.80 -5.36 21.51
C ASP A 283 -13.23 -5.70 21.03
N ASP A 284 -14.20 -5.73 21.95
CA ASP A 284 -15.60 -6.12 21.68
C ASP A 284 -16.37 -5.13 20.79
N LEU A 285 -15.84 -3.92 20.56
CA LEU A 285 -16.51 -2.88 19.81
C LEU A 285 -16.34 -3.09 18.31
N GLY A 286 -17.15 -3.93 17.66
CA GLY A 286 -17.12 -4.12 16.21
C GLY A 286 -17.58 -2.86 15.44
N TRP A 287 -16.65 -2.06 14.95
CA TRP A 287 -16.93 -0.95 14.02
C TRP A 287 -16.13 -1.16 12.72
N GLN A 288 -16.75 -1.02 11.57
CA GLN A 288 -16.09 -1.02 10.27
C GLN A 288 -16.64 0.14 9.45
N VAL A 289 -15.75 0.93 8.87
CA VAL A 289 -16.12 2.05 8.01
C VAL A 289 -15.85 1.63 6.57
N PRO A 290 -16.78 1.89 5.63
CA PRO A 290 -16.53 1.53 4.23
C PRO A 290 -15.27 2.24 3.72
N LEU A 291 -14.51 1.57 2.85
CA LEU A 291 -13.16 1.98 2.49
C LEU A 291 -13.06 3.42 1.97
N TRP A 292 -14.07 3.92 1.25
CA TRP A 292 -14.10 5.30 0.76
C TRP A 292 -14.18 6.33 1.90
N ALA A 293 -14.91 6.03 2.97
CA ALA A 293 -14.97 6.88 4.15
C ALA A 293 -13.70 6.72 5.00
N ALA A 294 -13.16 5.51 5.12
CA ALA A 294 -11.85 5.26 5.74
C ALA A 294 -10.73 6.04 5.03
N ALA A 295 -10.75 6.10 3.71
CA ALA A 295 -9.85 6.91 2.89
C ALA A 295 -9.99 8.41 3.20
N GLY A 296 -11.23 8.91 3.29
CA GLY A 296 -11.50 10.29 3.68
C GLY A 296 -10.95 10.64 5.06
N ILE A 297 -11.15 9.77 6.05
CA ILE A 297 -10.59 9.92 7.40
C ILE A 297 -9.05 9.91 7.35
N ALA A 298 -8.45 8.97 6.62
CA ALA A 298 -7.01 8.88 6.46
C ALA A 298 -6.39 10.14 5.85
N VAL A 299 -7.05 10.74 4.85
CA VAL A 299 -6.62 12.01 4.23
C VAL A 299 -6.65 13.17 5.23
N ILE A 300 -7.72 13.29 6.02
CA ILE A 300 -7.81 14.33 7.05
C ILE A 300 -6.75 14.11 8.13
N MET A 301 -6.58 12.89 8.61
CA MET A 301 -5.55 12.54 9.59
C MET A 301 -4.14 12.81 9.06
N GLY A 302 -3.87 12.50 7.79
CA GLY A 302 -2.62 12.82 7.11
C GLY A 302 -2.35 14.32 7.02
N GLY A 303 -3.38 15.11 6.70
CA GLY A 303 -3.27 16.57 6.68
C GLY A 303 -3.04 17.16 8.08
N VAL A 304 -3.69 16.61 9.10
CA VAL A 304 -3.45 16.99 10.51
C VAL A 304 -2.03 16.62 10.92
N LEU A 305 -1.53 15.44 10.56
CA LEU A 305 -0.16 15.01 10.82
C LEU A 305 0.84 15.97 10.18
N GLY A 306 0.69 16.29 8.90
CA GLY A 306 1.54 17.26 8.19
C GLY A 306 1.52 18.65 8.83
N SER A 307 0.34 19.15 9.17
CA SER A 307 0.19 20.45 9.85
C SER A 307 0.83 20.46 11.24
N THR A 308 0.75 19.34 11.96
CA THR A 308 1.36 19.16 13.28
C THR A 308 2.89 19.19 13.17
N MET A 309 3.45 18.49 12.19
CA MET A 309 4.88 18.52 11.89
C MET A 309 5.34 19.95 11.55
N GLU A 310 4.61 20.67 10.70
CA GLU A 310 4.93 22.07 10.39
C GLU A 310 4.89 22.95 11.63
N ARG A 311 3.80 22.90 12.40
CA ARG A 311 3.59 23.78 13.55
C ARG A 311 4.62 23.56 14.66
N TYR A 312 4.92 22.30 14.98
CA TYR A 312 5.68 21.95 16.18
C TYR A 312 7.15 21.63 15.91
N LEU A 313 7.49 21.17 14.71
CA LEU A 313 8.87 20.83 14.36
C LEU A 313 9.49 21.85 13.41
N TRP A 314 8.91 22.04 12.22
CA TRP A 314 9.55 22.81 11.15
C TRP A 314 9.50 24.31 11.35
N ARG A 315 8.34 24.87 11.71
CA ARG A 315 8.16 26.31 11.95
C ARG A 315 9.08 26.84 13.05
N PRO A 316 9.25 26.19 14.21
CA PRO A 316 10.21 26.63 15.22
C PRO A 316 11.67 26.56 14.77
N LEU A 317 12.05 25.53 14.02
CA LEU A 317 13.42 25.40 13.49
C LEU A 317 13.72 26.48 12.45
N ARG A 318 12.76 26.76 11.57
CA ARG A 318 12.86 27.83 10.56
C ARG A 318 12.98 29.21 11.21
N ARG A 319 12.20 29.50 12.26
CA ARG A 319 12.31 30.76 13.02
C ARG A 319 13.63 30.94 13.75
N ARG A 320 14.33 29.84 14.05
CA ARG A 320 15.66 29.87 14.66
C ARG A 320 16.79 29.93 13.62
N ASN A 321 16.48 30.01 12.33
CA ASN A 321 17.44 30.03 11.24
C ASN A 321 18.43 28.84 11.31
N VAL A 322 17.91 27.66 11.66
CA VAL A 322 18.68 26.43 11.67
C VAL A 322 19.20 26.15 10.25
N ALA A 323 20.46 25.73 10.12
CA ALA A 323 21.07 25.48 8.82
C ALA A 323 20.34 24.37 8.05
N LEU A 324 20.31 24.47 6.71
CA LEU A 324 19.63 23.49 5.84
C LEU A 324 20.10 22.05 6.09
N ILE A 325 21.41 21.84 6.30
CA ILE A 325 21.99 20.52 6.61
C ILE A 325 21.41 19.96 7.92
N GLN A 326 21.21 20.81 8.94
CA GLN A 326 20.62 20.38 10.20
C GLN A 326 19.14 20.06 10.04
N MET A 327 18.41 20.84 9.24
CA MET A 327 17.01 20.53 8.88
C MET A 327 16.89 19.19 8.15
N PHE A 328 17.83 18.88 7.26
CA PHE A 328 17.91 17.59 6.58
C PHE A 328 18.13 16.43 7.56
N ILE A 329 19.07 16.57 8.50
CA ILE A 329 19.30 15.56 9.56
C ILE A 329 18.03 15.36 10.40
N VAL A 330 17.35 16.45 10.79
CA VAL A 330 16.08 16.37 11.53
C VAL A 330 15.02 15.64 10.71
N SER A 331 14.97 15.86 9.40
CA SER A 331 14.01 15.16 8.53
C SER A 331 14.22 13.66 8.51
N ILE A 332 15.48 13.21 8.43
CA ILE A 332 15.83 11.78 8.42
C ILE A 332 15.49 11.18 9.79
N GLY A 333 15.85 11.87 10.88
CA GLY A 333 15.49 11.42 12.22
C GLY A 333 13.97 11.32 12.41
N LEU A 334 13.21 12.28 11.88
CA LEU A 334 11.75 12.25 11.91
C LEU A 334 11.17 11.10 11.10
N ALA A 335 11.74 10.80 9.93
CA ALA A 335 11.33 9.66 9.11
C ALA A 335 11.54 8.34 9.86
N LEU A 336 12.72 8.16 10.46
CA LEU A 336 13.01 6.99 11.30
C LEU A 336 12.03 6.86 12.47
N VAL A 337 11.77 7.96 13.19
CA VAL A 337 10.80 7.96 14.28
C VAL A 337 9.40 7.60 13.78
N LEU A 338 8.92 8.23 12.71
CA LEU A 338 7.57 7.99 12.21
C LEU A 338 7.41 6.55 11.70
N ARG A 339 8.40 6.03 10.97
CA ARG A 339 8.43 4.65 10.50
C ARG A 339 8.38 3.62 11.61
N HIS A 340 9.18 3.81 12.67
CA HIS A 340 9.20 2.88 13.80
C HIS A 340 7.98 3.06 14.72
N VAL A 341 7.42 4.26 14.81
CA VAL A 341 6.11 4.46 15.46
C VAL A 341 5.04 3.69 14.70
N LEU A 342 5.02 3.74 13.37
CA LEU A 342 4.09 2.94 12.56
C LEU A 342 4.30 1.44 12.77
N LEU A 343 5.54 0.97 12.78
CA LEU A 343 5.88 -0.43 13.07
C LEU A 343 5.36 -0.87 14.46
N VAL A 344 5.53 -0.05 15.48
CA VAL A 344 5.06 -0.38 16.84
C VAL A 344 3.53 -0.33 16.94
N LEU A 345 2.88 0.62 16.26
CA LEU A 345 1.42 0.75 16.29
C LEU A 345 0.74 -0.38 15.49
N PHE A 346 1.26 -0.72 14.31
CA PHE A 346 0.59 -1.62 13.36
C PHE A 346 1.21 -3.03 13.29
N GLY A 347 2.39 -3.22 13.86
CA GLY A 347 3.19 -4.44 13.72
C GLY A 347 3.92 -4.52 12.37
N ALA A 348 4.68 -5.59 12.19
CA ALA A 348 5.36 -5.92 10.93
C ALA A 348 4.44 -6.60 9.90
N ASN A 349 3.15 -6.77 10.26
CA ASN A 349 2.19 -7.53 9.49
C ASN A 349 1.93 -6.90 8.12
N ARG A 350 1.92 -7.77 7.10
CA ARG A 350 1.63 -7.43 5.72
C ARG A 350 0.15 -7.69 5.45
N ARG A 351 -0.64 -6.64 5.24
CA ARG A 351 -2.10 -6.75 5.06
C ARG A 351 -2.55 -6.14 3.75
N ARG A 352 -3.70 -6.58 3.24
CA ARG A 352 -4.35 -5.98 2.06
C ARG A 352 -5.75 -5.47 2.45
N TYR A 353 -6.30 -4.52 1.71
CA TYR A 353 -7.69 -4.13 1.91
C TYR A 353 -8.63 -5.28 1.50
N ALA A 354 -9.57 -5.59 2.38
CA ALA A 354 -10.62 -6.59 2.15
C ALA A 354 -11.63 -6.12 1.10
N GLY A 355 -12.25 -7.06 0.38
CA GLY A 355 -13.36 -6.79 -0.56
C GLY A 355 -12.97 -6.35 -1.97
N PHE A 356 -11.69 -6.20 -2.27
CA PHE A 356 -11.22 -5.76 -3.59
C PHE A 356 -10.20 -6.71 -4.25
N GLN A 357 -9.97 -7.91 -3.70
CA GLN A 357 -8.93 -8.83 -4.18
C GLN A 357 -9.37 -9.64 -5.41
N VAL A 358 -10.61 -10.14 -5.40
CA VAL A 358 -11.18 -10.92 -6.50
C VAL A 358 -12.23 -10.07 -7.20
N GLN A 359 -11.95 -9.67 -8.44
CA GLN A 359 -12.87 -8.92 -9.28
C GLN A 359 -12.78 -9.45 -10.70
N GLU A 360 -13.94 -9.58 -11.35
CA GLU A 360 -14.01 -9.90 -12.77
C GLU A 360 -13.31 -8.78 -13.56
N MET A 361 -12.42 -9.17 -14.47
CA MET A 361 -11.65 -8.23 -15.27
C MET A 361 -12.57 -7.57 -16.29
N VAL A 362 -12.52 -6.25 -16.38
CA VAL A 362 -13.21 -5.53 -17.45
C VAL A 362 -12.27 -5.48 -18.65
N HIS A 363 -12.68 -6.08 -19.75
CA HIS A 363 -11.91 -6.11 -20.99
C HIS A 363 -12.24 -4.89 -21.86
N PHE A 364 -11.23 -4.06 -22.12
CA PHE A 364 -11.28 -2.95 -23.07
C PHE A 364 -10.33 -3.26 -24.24
N GLY A 365 -10.74 -4.16 -25.13
CA GLY A 365 -9.89 -4.62 -26.22
C GLY A 365 -8.58 -5.24 -25.70
N PRO A 366 -7.39 -4.73 -26.06
CA PRO A 366 -6.10 -5.27 -25.61
C PRO A 366 -5.73 -4.93 -24.17
N ILE A 367 -6.61 -4.24 -23.42
CA ILE A 367 -6.35 -3.84 -22.04
C ILE A 367 -7.37 -4.54 -21.14
N SER A 368 -6.88 -5.31 -20.18
CA SER A 368 -7.70 -6.03 -19.19
C SER A 368 -7.40 -5.45 -17.82
N MET A 369 -8.39 -4.83 -17.17
CA MET A 369 -8.19 -4.19 -15.87
C MET A 369 -9.29 -4.52 -14.88
N PRO A 370 -8.94 -4.80 -13.61
CA PRO A 370 -9.95 -4.91 -12.57
C PRO A 370 -10.63 -3.55 -12.35
N PRO A 371 -11.93 -3.50 -12.02
CA PRO A 371 -12.66 -2.26 -11.72
C PRO A 371 -11.95 -1.36 -10.69
N ARG A 372 -11.27 -1.96 -9.72
CA ARG A 372 -10.42 -1.27 -8.72
C ARG A 372 -9.39 -0.33 -9.36
N ASP A 373 -8.73 -0.77 -10.43
CA ASP A 373 -7.69 0.00 -11.13
C ASP A 373 -8.29 1.25 -11.80
N LEU A 374 -9.46 1.10 -12.40
CA LEU A 374 -10.22 2.20 -13.01
C LEU A 374 -10.64 3.22 -11.96
N VAL A 375 -11.10 2.76 -10.79
CA VAL A 375 -11.46 3.65 -9.67
C VAL A 375 -10.25 4.41 -9.17
N ILE A 376 -9.10 3.74 -8.99
CA ILE A 376 -7.84 4.40 -8.60
C ILE A 376 -7.47 5.48 -9.61
N MET A 377 -7.48 5.16 -10.91
CA MET A 377 -7.16 6.10 -11.97
C MET A 377 -8.13 7.28 -12.00
N ALA A 378 -9.44 7.02 -11.90
CA ALA A 378 -10.46 8.06 -11.91
C ALA A 378 -10.34 9.00 -10.71
N VAL A 379 -10.24 8.46 -9.49
CA VAL A 379 -10.03 9.25 -8.27
C VAL A 379 -8.72 10.05 -8.39
N ALA A 380 -7.67 9.42 -8.92
CA ALA A 380 -6.40 10.09 -9.05
C ALA A 380 -6.46 11.28 -10.00
N ILE A 381 -7.02 11.11 -11.19
CA ILE A 381 -7.21 12.18 -12.18
C ILE A 381 -8.07 13.30 -11.60
N VAL A 382 -9.18 12.96 -10.95
CA VAL A 382 -10.06 13.96 -10.30
C VAL A 382 -9.27 14.78 -9.28
N VAL A 383 -8.49 14.14 -8.41
CA VAL A 383 -7.71 14.84 -7.38
C VAL A 383 -6.60 15.70 -8.00
N LEU A 384 -5.88 15.20 -9.01
CA LEU A 384 -4.87 15.97 -9.72
C LEU A 384 -5.47 17.22 -10.38
N VAL A 385 -6.63 17.08 -11.02
CA VAL A 385 -7.37 18.21 -11.61
C VAL A 385 -7.84 19.18 -10.54
N LEU A 386 -8.41 18.69 -9.43
CA LEU A 386 -8.84 19.53 -8.31
C LEU A 386 -7.68 20.32 -7.71
N VAL A 387 -6.51 19.69 -7.53
CA VAL A 387 -5.31 20.37 -7.03
C VAL A 387 -4.81 21.39 -8.05
N ALA A 388 -4.76 21.06 -9.34
CA ALA A 388 -4.39 22.01 -10.40
C ALA A 388 -5.32 23.24 -10.43
N CYS A 389 -6.64 23.01 -10.43
CA CYS A 389 -7.64 24.07 -10.36
C CYS A 389 -7.49 24.89 -9.07
N MET A 390 -7.24 24.24 -7.93
CA MET A 390 -7.01 24.92 -6.67
C MET A 390 -5.79 25.85 -6.76
N LEU A 391 -4.68 25.39 -7.33
CA LEU A 391 -3.44 26.17 -7.47
C LEU A 391 -3.58 27.33 -8.46
N GLN A 392 -4.36 27.13 -9.54
CA GLN A 392 -4.53 28.13 -10.59
C GLN A 392 -5.55 29.21 -10.21
N PHE A 393 -6.69 28.83 -9.65
CA PHE A 393 -7.86 29.71 -9.53
C PHE A 393 -8.10 30.26 -8.13
N THR A 394 -7.59 29.62 -7.08
CA THR A 394 -7.89 30.06 -5.70
C THR A 394 -6.93 31.14 -5.18
N ARG A 395 -7.37 31.89 -4.16
CA ARG A 395 -6.53 32.86 -3.45
C ARG A 395 -5.35 32.19 -2.74
N ILE A 396 -5.58 30.99 -2.19
CA ILE A 396 -4.52 30.22 -1.54
C ILE A 396 -3.47 29.80 -2.57
N GLY A 397 -3.88 29.32 -3.75
CA GLY A 397 -2.96 28.98 -4.85
C GLY A 397 -2.13 30.16 -5.37
N LYS A 398 -2.71 31.37 -5.43
CA LYS A 398 -1.95 32.60 -5.73
C LYS A 398 -0.94 32.94 -4.65
N ALA A 399 -1.32 32.79 -3.37
CA ALA A 399 -0.41 33.01 -2.25
C ALA A 399 0.73 31.98 -2.22
N MET A 400 0.46 30.69 -2.46
CA MET A 400 1.50 29.65 -2.52
C MET A 400 2.54 29.95 -3.60
N ARG A 401 2.11 30.35 -4.80
CA ARG A 401 3.02 30.72 -5.90
C ARG A 401 3.85 31.97 -5.57
N ALA A 402 3.26 32.96 -4.93
CA ALA A 402 3.99 34.15 -4.48
C ALA A 402 5.07 33.79 -3.45
N VAL A 403 4.76 32.90 -2.50
CA VAL A 403 5.71 32.43 -1.48
C VAL A 403 6.84 31.59 -2.09
N SER A 404 6.54 30.74 -3.07
CA SER A 404 7.57 29.94 -3.75
C SER A 404 8.47 30.77 -4.66
N ASP A 405 7.94 31.85 -5.26
CA ASP A 405 8.72 32.73 -6.13
C ASP A 405 9.68 33.62 -5.31
N ASN A 406 9.18 34.31 -4.28
CA ASN A 406 10.03 35.07 -3.35
C ASN A 406 9.32 35.27 -2.01
N ARG A 407 9.83 34.57 -0.98
CA ARG A 407 9.25 34.60 0.37
C ARG A 407 9.27 35.99 1.02
N ASP A 408 10.37 36.72 0.94
CA ASP A 408 10.53 38.02 1.61
C ASP A 408 9.66 39.11 0.95
N LEU A 409 9.53 39.06 -0.38
CA LEU A 409 8.62 39.93 -1.12
C LEU A 409 7.15 39.61 -0.83
N ALA A 410 6.81 38.33 -0.66
CA ALA A 410 5.46 37.92 -0.28
C ALA A 410 5.10 38.42 1.14
N GLU A 411 6.02 38.30 2.11
CA GLU A 411 5.82 38.80 3.48
C GLU A 411 5.63 40.34 3.50
N SER A 412 6.47 41.10 2.77
CA SER A 412 6.32 42.55 2.67
C SER A 412 5.05 43.01 1.93
N SER A 413 4.48 42.17 1.07
CA SER A 413 3.21 42.40 0.38
C SER A 413 1.98 42.06 1.24
N GLY A 414 2.17 41.65 2.50
CA GLY A 414 1.11 41.35 3.45
C GLY A 414 0.58 39.91 3.41
N ILE A 415 1.27 38.99 2.72
CA ILE A 415 0.91 37.57 2.72
C ILE A 415 1.45 36.92 4.01
N ASP A 416 0.54 36.31 4.80
CA ASP A 416 0.91 35.51 5.98
C ASP A 416 1.54 34.19 5.54
N VAL A 417 2.86 34.19 5.35
CA VAL A 417 3.61 33.02 4.85
C VAL A 417 3.49 31.84 5.78
N ASP A 418 3.51 32.06 7.09
CA ASP A 418 3.34 30.98 8.07
C ASP A 418 2.01 30.24 7.88
N ARG A 419 0.93 30.95 7.55
CA ARG A 419 -0.37 30.36 7.27
C ARG A 419 -0.40 29.63 5.93
N VAL A 420 0.21 30.21 4.90
CA VAL A 420 0.34 29.56 3.58
C VAL A 420 1.12 28.25 3.70
N THR A 421 2.25 28.26 4.40
CA THR A 421 3.04 27.06 4.67
C THR A 421 2.23 26.01 5.45
N LEU A 422 1.46 26.41 6.47
CA LEU A 422 0.60 25.47 7.19
C LEU A 422 -0.43 24.80 6.27
N TYR A 423 -1.09 25.56 5.39
CA TYR A 423 -2.01 24.97 4.40
C TYR A 423 -1.31 24.03 3.43
N VAL A 424 -0.09 24.35 3.01
CA VAL A 424 0.72 23.50 2.14
C VAL A 424 1.07 22.18 2.81
N TRP A 425 1.43 22.21 4.10
CA TRP A 425 1.71 20.99 4.87
C TRP A 425 0.46 20.16 5.16
N PHE A 426 -0.69 20.80 5.37
CA PHE A 426 -1.98 20.11 5.44
C PHE A 426 -2.30 19.40 4.12
N LEU A 427 -2.22 20.12 3.00
CA LEU A 427 -2.50 19.56 1.68
C LEU A 427 -1.49 18.47 1.32
N GLY A 428 -0.21 18.70 1.57
CA GLY A 428 0.87 17.75 1.28
C GLY A 428 0.72 16.45 2.08
N GLY A 429 0.37 16.54 3.36
CA GLY A 429 0.10 15.36 4.17
C GLY A 429 -1.16 14.62 3.76
N GLY A 430 -2.23 15.34 3.42
CA GLY A 430 -3.47 14.73 2.93
C GLY A 430 -3.28 14.02 1.59
N LEU A 431 -2.55 14.63 0.66
CA LEU A 431 -2.24 14.03 -0.65
C LEU A 431 -1.28 12.83 -0.52
N ALA A 432 -0.28 12.91 0.37
CA ALA A 432 0.58 11.76 0.67
C ALA A 432 -0.25 10.59 1.21
N SER A 433 -1.12 10.86 2.18
CA SER A 433 -1.99 9.83 2.74
C SER A 433 -2.96 9.26 1.71
N LEU A 434 -3.57 10.09 0.85
CA LEU A 434 -4.39 9.60 -0.25
C LEU A 434 -3.60 8.69 -1.19
N GLY A 435 -2.39 9.11 -1.59
CA GLY A 435 -1.53 8.30 -2.44
C GLY A 435 -1.19 6.95 -1.83
N GLY A 436 -1.02 6.89 -0.50
CA GLY A 436 -0.85 5.65 0.24
C GLY A 436 -2.09 4.77 0.20
N VAL A 437 -3.28 5.35 0.42
CA VAL A 437 -4.54 4.62 0.32
C VAL A 437 -4.73 4.05 -1.09
N LEU A 438 -4.48 4.85 -2.13
CA LEU A 438 -4.60 4.40 -3.52
C LEU A 438 -3.56 3.34 -3.87
N PHE A 439 -2.33 3.45 -3.36
CA PHE A 439 -1.29 2.44 -3.56
C PHE A 439 -1.66 1.11 -2.87
N GLY A 440 -2.14 1.17 -1.62
CA GLY A 440 -2.54 0.01 -0.83
C GLY A 440 -3.77 -0.75 -1.37
N LEU A 441 -4.54 -0.14 -2.29
CA LEU A 441 -5.61 -0.85 -3.00
C LEU A 441 -5.05 -1.92 -3.94
N ASN A 442 -3.90 -1.66 -4.55
CA ASN A 442 -3.27 -2.57 -5.50
C ASN A 442 -2.10 -3.35 -4.93
N GLN A 443 -1.58 -2.94 -3.78
CA GLN A 443 -0.38 -3.49 -3.18
C GLN A 443 -0.60 -3.83 -1.72
N VAL A 444 0.27 -4.70 -1.21
CA VAL A 444 0.31 -5.03 0.21
C VAL A 444 0.69 -3.78 1.02
N VAL A 445 -0.09 -3.51 2.06
CA VAL A 445 0.15 -2.48 3.06
C VAL A 445 1.10 -3.04 4.12
N ASP A 446 2.29 -2.45 4.19
CA ASP A 446 3.31 -2.71 5.21
C ASP A 446 3.94 -1.39 5.69
N TYR A 447 4.69 -1.43 6.80
CA TYR A 447 5.22 -0.23 7.45
C TYR A 447 6.35 0.47 6.67
N GLU A 448 6.97 -0.21 5.70
CA GLU A 448 8.12 0.31 4.95
C GLU A 448 7.76 0.78 3.53
N MET A 449 6.55 0.50 3.03
CA MET A 449 6.17 0.82 1.66
C MET A 449 6.38 2.28 1.27
N GLY A 450 6.10 3.23 2.18
CA GLY A 450 6.29 4.65 1.93
C GLY A 450 7.75 5.06 1.76
N PHE A 451 8.69 4.38 2.44
CA PHE A 451 10.11 4.59 2.24
C PHE A 451 10.55 4.14 0.84
N ARG A 452 10.04 3.01 0.35
CA ARG A 452 10.29 2.55 -1.04
C ARG A 452 9.72 3.55 -2.06
N LEU A 453 8.50 4.04 -1.83
CA LEU A 453 7.85 5.05 -2.68
C LEU A 453 8.54 6.42 -2.61
N LEU A 454 9.20 6.75 -1.51
CA LEU A 454 9.89 8.03 -1.33
C LEU A 454 10.95 8.26 -2.41
N LEU A 455 11.72 7.23 -2.76
CA LEU A 455 12.74 7.33 -3.80
C LEU A 455 12.11 7.64 -5.16
N LEU A 456 11.00 7.00 -5.49
CA LEU A 456 10.27 7.24 -6.74
C LEU A 456 9.59 8.61 -6.76
N MET A 457 9.07 9.07 -5.61
CA MET A 457 8.55 10.43 -5.47
C MET A 457 9.66 11.46 -5.68
N PHE A 458 10.85 11.26 -5.11
CA PHE A 458 11.98 12.15 -5.37
C PHE A 458 12.38 12.15 -6.85
N ALA A 459 12.44 10.98 -7.48
CA ALA A 459 12.67 10.88 -8.92
C ALA A 459 11.63 11.67 -9.70
N ALA A 460 10.34 11.54 -9.37
CA ALA A 460 9.25 12.26 -10.00
C ALA A 460 9.35 13.79 -9.80
N VAL A 461 9.63 14.26 -8.59
CA VAL A 461 9.75 15.69 -8.30
C VAL A 461 10.99 16.29 -8.96
N ILE A 462 12.13 15.59 -8.94
CA ILE A 462 13.37 16.06 -9.58
C ILE A 462 13.23 16.06 -11.11
N LEU A 463 12.69 15.00 -11.69
CA LEU A 463 12.38 14.91 -13.12
C LEU A 463 11.42 16.03 -13.55
N GLY A 464 10.40 16.28 -12.75
CA GLY A 464 9.42 17.34 -12.97
C GLY A 464 9.97 18.77 -12.85
N GLY A 465 10.94 18.96 -11.96
CA GLY A 465 11.46 20.24 -11.53
C GLY A 465 11.06 20.53 -10.08
N LEU A 466 12.08 20.61 -9.21
CA LEU A 466 11.92 20.84 -7.77
C LEU A 466 11.09 22.09 -7.50
N GLY A 467 10.09 21.98 -6.61
CA GLY A 467 9.27 23.10 -6.17
C GLY A 467 8.13 23.49 -7.12
N THR A 468 7.92 22.73 -8.21
CA THR A 468 6.78 22.93 -9.11
C THR A 468 5.79 21.77 -8.97
N ALA A 469 4.54 22.07 -8.59
CA ALA A 469 3.50 21.05 -8.44
C ALA A 469 3.16 20.39 -9.80
N TYR A 470 3.07 21.18 -10.87
CA TYR A 470 2.84 20.68 -12.22
C TYR A 470 4.00 19.80 -12.71
N GLY A 471 5.24 20.16 -12.37
CA GLY A 471 6.41 19.33 -12.64
C GLY A 471 6.28 17.96 -12.01
N ALA A 472 5.99 17.90 -10.71
CA ALA A 472 5.82 16.63 -9.99
C ALA A 472 4.68 15.76 -10.56
N MET A 473 3.61 16.36 -11.07
CA MET A 473 2.51 15.64 -11.73
C MET A 473 2.99 14.93 -13.00
N VAL A 474 3.63 15.66 -13.91
CA VAL A 474 4.16 15.11 -15.16
C VAL A 474 5.30 14.13 -14.89
N GLY A 475 6.17 14.45 -13.93
CA GLY A 475 7.27 13.59 -13.52
C GLY A 475 6.80 12.28 -12.92
N GLY A 476 5.72 12.27 -12.12
CA GLY A 476 5.13 11.05 -11.57
C GLY A 476 4.58 10.12 -12.66
N ILE A 477 3.85 10.69 -13.64
CA ILE A 477 3.34 9.94 -14.79
C ILE A 477 4.50 9.37 -15.62
N ALA A 478 5.53 10.18 -15.90
CA ALA A 478 6.70 9.74 -16.66
C ALA A 478 7.48 8.63 -15.93
N VAL A 479 7.69 8.78 -14.62
CA VAL A 479 8.33 7.74 -13.77
C VAL A 479 7.53 6.45 -13.81
N GLY A 480 6.20 6.52 -13.69
CA GLY A 480 5.35 5.33 -13.71
C GLY A 480 5.34 4.62 -15.07
N LEU A 481 5.25 5.37 -16.16
CA LEU A 481 5.32 4.83 -17.52
C LEU A 481 6.68 4.18 -17.80
N VAL A 482 7.78 4.84 -17.45
CA VAL A 482 9.12 4.27 -17.68
C VAL A 482 9.36 3.05 -16.81
N ALA A 483 8.93 3.08 -15.55
CA ALA A 483 8.98 1.93 -14.67
C ALA A 483 8.28 0.72 -15.31
N MET A 484 7.01 0.86 -15.70
CA MET A 484 6.24 -0.27 -16.23
C MET A 484 6.65 -0.69 -17.65
N LEU A 485 6.96 0.25 -18.54
CA LEU A 485 7.39 -0.08 -19.92
C LEU A 485 8.79 -0.68 -19.96
N SER A 486 9.65 -0.38 -19.00
CA SER A 486 10.99 -1.00 -18.93
C SER A 486 10.90 -2.52 -18.76
N THR A 487 9.83 -3.04 -18.15
CA THR A 487 9.66 -4.48 -17.93
C THR A 487 9.38 -5.27 -19.21
N LEU A 488 9.19 -4.58 -20.35
CA LEU A 488 9.04 -5.21 -21.66
C LEU A 488 10.37 -5.75 -22.20
N TRP A 489 11.49 -5.12 -21.82
CA TRP A 489 12.83 -5.50 -22.25
C TRP A 489 13.71 -6.00 -21.10
N PHE A 490 13.35 -5.67 -19.87
CA PHE A 490 14.15 -5.96 -18.68
C PHE A 490 13.33 -6.71 -17.63
N PRO A 491 13.99 -7.44 -16.72
CA PRO A 491 13.32 -8.08 -15.59
C PRO A 491 12.59 -7.05 -14.71
N ALA A 492 11.40 -7.41 -14.22
CA ALA A 492 10.55 -6.52 -13.42
C ALA A 492 11.21 -6.05 -12.11
N GLN A 493 12.18 -6.80 -11.58
CA GLN A 493 12.96 -6.44 -10.39
C GLN A 493 13.75 -5.13 -10.58
N LEU A 494 14.10 -4.78 -11.83
CA LEU A 494 14.84 -3.56 -12.17
C LEU A 494 13.94 -2.35 -12.42
N MET A 495 12.61 -2.50 -12.29
CA MET A 495 11.65 -1.43 -12.56
C MET A 495 11.97 -0.13 -11.80
N GLN A 496 12.34 -0.23 -10.51
CA GLN A 496 12.67 0.94 -9.70
C GLN A 496 14.03 1.56 -10.09
N ALA A 497 14.98 0.74 -10.55
CA ALA A 497 16.28 1.22 -11.00
C ALA A 497 16.15 2.09 -12.26
N TRP A 498 15.24 1.73 -13.18
CA TRP A 498 14.98 2.50 -14.39
C TRP A 498 14.31 3.86 -14.11
N ALA A 499 13.42 3.93 -13.12
CA ALA A 499 12.87 5.20 -12.65
C ALA A 499 13.97 6.15 -12.14
N LEU A 500 14.95 5.62 -11.40
CA LEU A 500 16.10 6.39 -10.92
C LEU A 500 17.08 6.75 -12.05
N ALA A 501 17.33 5.82 -12.98
CA ALA A 501 18.16 6.07 -14.15
C ALA A 501 17.61 7.20 -15.02
N LEU A 502 16.28 7.27 -15.19
CA LEU A 502 15.60 8.37 -15.87
C LEU A 502 15.86 9.71 -15.18
N MET A 503 15.81 9.75 -13.84
CA MET A 503 16.15 10.94 -13.07
C MET A 503 17.61 11.35 -13.27
N ILE A 504 18.56 10.41 -13.21
CA ILE A 504 19.99 10.68 -13.43
C ILE A 504 20.22 11.22 -14.85
N LEU A 505 19.65 10.56 -15.86
CA LEU A 505 19.73 10.99 -17.25
C LEU A 505 19.16 12.40 -17.42
N MET A 506 18.03 12.69 -16.77
CA MET A 506 17.45 14.02 -16.80
C MET A 506 18.37 15.06 -16.16
N LEU A 507 18.96 14.77 -15.00
CA LEU A 507 19.86 15.71 -14.34
C LEU A 507 21.11 16.03 -15.19
N LEU A 508 21.59 15.06 -15.98
CA LEU A 508 22.70 15.25 -16.91
C LEU A 508 22.31 16.15 -18.09
N ILE A 509 21.09 16.01 -18.64
CA ILE A 509 20.65 16.73 -19.84
C ILE A 509 20.03 18.09 -19.49
N ARG A 510 19.24 18.16 -18.42
CA ARG A 510 18.53 19.34 -17.93
C ARG A 510 18.43 19.29 -16.39
N PRO A 511 19.42 19.85 -15.66
CA PRO A 511 19.46 19.83 -14.20
C PRO A 511 18.30 20.56 -13.51
N GLN A 512 17.50 21.34 -14.27
CA GLN A 512 16.35 22.08 -13.76
C GLN A 512 15.05 21.26 -13.76
N GLY A 513 15.03 20.04 -14.33
CA GLY A 513 13.79 19.27 -14.52
C GLY A 513 13.01 19.71 -15.77
N LEU A 514 11.91 19.01 -16.06
CA LEU A 514 11.12 19.15 -17.29
C LEU A 514 10.45 20.52 -17.39
N LEU A 515 9.94 21.02 -16.26
CA LEU A 515 9.20 22.28 -16.15
C LEU A 515 9.91 23.33 -15.27
N GLY A 516 11.20 23.12 -14.96
CA GLY A 516 11.99 24.07 -14.19
C GLY A 516 12.21 25.41 -14.91
N ARG A 517 12.11 26.51 -14.16
CA ARG A 517 12.44 27.84 -14.69
C ARG A 517 13.95 28.02 -14.73
N ARG A 518 14.47 28.55 -15.84
CA ARG A 518 15.87 28.96 -15.96
C ARG A 518 16.12 30.16 -15.05
N GLU A 519 16.82 29.96 -13.96
CA GLU A 519 17.49 31.06 -13.27
C GLU A 519 18.54 31.64 -14.23
N ARG A 520 18.38 32.91 -14.58
CA ARG A 520 19.46 33.68 -15.18
C ARG A 520 20.45 33.94 -14.05
N VAL A 521 21.53 33.18 -14.02
CA VAL A 521 22.71 33.53 -13.24
C VAL A 521 23.22 34.84 -13.85
N GLY A 522 22.95 35.95 -13.17
CA GLY A 522 23.30 37.30 -13.55
C GLY A 522 23.95 38.01 -12.40
#